data_AF-X1R155-F1
#
_entry.id   AF-X1R155-F1
#
_cell.length_a   1.000
_cell.length_b   1.000
_cell.length_c   1.000
_cell.angle_alpha   90.00
_cell.angle_beta   90.00
_cell.angle_gamma   90.00
#
_symmetry.space_group_name_H-M   'P 1'
#
loop_
_entity.id
_entity.type
_entity.pdbx_description
1 polymer ?
#
loop_
_entity_poly.entity_id
_entity_poly.type
_entity_poly.pdbx_seq_one_letter_code
_entity_poly.pdbx_strand_id
1 'polypeptide(L)' 'MIKGDDMERPLCLEVDKKKVFSFKFSLGDRAVILSWAAGTEAPNIVWLRLITIKWQWPPVRCITCLTDKVD' A
#
# COMPACT_ATOMS: atom_id res chain seq x y z
N MET A 1 6.12 -16.46 17.13
CA MET A 1 7.08 -16.29 16.02
C MET A 1 6.30 -16.48 14.74
N ILE A 2 5.79 -15.38 14.18
CA ILE A 2 4.95 -15.41 12.98
C ILE A 2 5.89 -15.72 11.81
N LYS A 3 5.62 -16.80 11.07
CA LYS A 3 6.42 -17.19 9.91
C LYS A 3 6.24 -16.15 8.80
N GLY A 4 7.33 -15.82 8.10
CA GLY A 4 7.37 -14.76 7.09
C GLY A 4 6.40 -14.92 5.91
N ASP A 5 5.81 -16.11 5.74
CA ASP A 5 4.88 -16.41 4.64
C ASP A 5 3.42 -16.02 4.92
N ASP A 6 3.06 -15.67 6.17
CA ASP A 6 1.67 -15.36 6.54
C ASP A 6 1.25 -13.90 6.21
N MET A 7 2.16 -13.05 5.72
CA MET A 7 1.92 -11.62 5.49
C MET A 7 1.79 -11.19 4.01
N GLU A 8 1.57 -12.12 3.09
CA GLU A 8 1.39 -11.75 1.67
C GLU A 8 -0.01 -11.25 1.31
N ARG A 9 -1.02 -11.46 2.16
CA ARG A 9 -2.39 -11.07 1.85
C ARG A 9 -2.63 -9.59 2.19
N PRO A 10 -2.98 -8.75 1.19
CA PRO A 10 -3.30 -7.35 1.47
C PRO A 10 -4.57 -7.25 2.31
N LEU A 11 -4.53 -6.46 3.37
CA LEU A 11 -5.71 -6.09 4.14
C LEU A 11 -6.58 -5.21 3.24
N CYS A 12 -7.78 -5.68 2.90
CA CYS A 12 -8.70 -4.96 2.02
C CYS A 12 -9.98 -4.62 2.78
N LEU A 13 -10.41 -3.36 2.69
CA LEU A 13 -11.73 -2.92 3.13
C LEU A 13 -12.60 -2.71 1.89
N GLU A 14 -13.78 -3.34 1.90
CA GLU A 14 -14.77 -3.24 0.84
C GLU A 14 -16.06 -2.62 1.39
N VAL A 15 -16.60 -1.64 0.67
CA VAL A 15 -17.92 -1.05 0.92
C VAL A 15 -18.72 -1.23 -0.36
N ASP A 16 -19.94 -1.77 -0.27
CA ASP A 16 -20.80 -2.06 -1.42
C ASP A 16 -20.12 -2.86 -2.55
N LYS A 17 -19.32 -3.87 -2.18
CA LYS A 17 -18.53 -4.71 -3.10
C LYS A 17 -17.47 -3.94 -3.91
N LYS A 18 -17.15 -2.70 -3.53
CA LYS A 18 -16.05 -1.91 -4.07
C LYS A 18 -14.91 -1.86 -3.05
N LYS A 19 -13.69 -2.18 -3.48
CA LYS A 19 -12.48 -1.99 -2.67
C LYS A 19 -12.24 -0.50 -2.47
N VAL A 20 -12.44 -0.02 -1.25
CA VAL A 20 -12.24 1.39 -0.86
C VAL A 20 -10.90 1.60 -0.18
N PHE A 21 -10.29 0.54 0.34
CA PHE A 21 -8.95 0.60 0.92
C PHE A 21 -8.24 -0.73 0.75
N SER A 22 -6.96 -0.67 0.42
CA SER A 22 -6.06 -1.81 0.37
C SER A 22 -4.76 -1.42 1.04
N PHE A 23 -4.27 -2.25 1.95
CA PHE A 23 -2.99 -2.11 2.60
C PHE A 23 -2.18 -3.38 2.38
N LYS A 24 -0.91 -3.20 1.99
CA LYS A 24 0.03 -4.29 1.82
C LYS A 24 1.33 -3.95 2.53
N PHE A 25 1.79 -4.92 3.30
CA PHE A 25 3.10 -4.96 3.94
C PHE A 25 3.94 -6.00 3.22
N SER A 26 5.18 -5.68 2.87
CA SER A 26 6.13 -6.70 2.41
C SER A 26 7.50 -6.48 3.01
N LEU A 27 8.08 -7.55 3.55
CA LEU A 27 9.44 -7.59 4.07
C LEU A 27 10.33 -8.19 2.99
N GLY A 28 11.28 -7.43 2.47
CA GLY A 28 12.36 -7.93 1.63
C GLY A 28 13.69 -7.93 2.40
N ASP A 29 14.69 -8.65 1.88
CA ASP A 29 16.01 -8.84 2.50
C ASP A 29 16.69 -7.54 2.95
N ARG A 30 16.41 -6.42 2.27
CA ARG A 30 17.05 -5.12 2.53
C ARG A 30 16.08 -3.96 2.74
N ALA A 31 14.77 -4.24 2.76
CA ALA A 31 13.78 -3.20 2.86
C ALA A 31 12.44 -3.68 3.44
N VAL A 32 11.80 -2.81 4.22
CA VAL A 32 10.39 -2.92 4.57
C VAL A 32 9.61 -2.03 3.61
N ILE A 33 8.60 -2.58 2.96
CA ILE A 33 7.72 -1.84 2.05
C ILE A 33 6.31 -1.83 2.66
N LEU A 34 5.79 -0.62 2.85
CA LEU A 34 4.41 -0.36 3.20
C LEU A 34 3.75 0.28 2.00
N SER A 35 2.62 -0.26 1.55
CA SER A 35 1.84 0.34 0.49
C SER A 35 0.37 0.36 0.88
N TRP A 36 -0.30 1.46 0.59
CA TRP A 36 -1.75 1.50 0.68
C TRP A 36 -2.37 2.28 -0.47
N ALA A 37 -3.55 1.85 -0.87
CA ALA A 37 -4.42 2.51 -1.83
C ALA A 37 -5.77 2.78 -1.15
N ALA A 38 -6.32 3.97 -1.32
CA ALA A 38 -7.64 4.33 -0.85
C ALA A 38 -8.46 4.95 -1.98
N GLY A 39 -9.74 4.60 -2.08
CA GLY A 39 -10.70 5.38 -2.84
C GLY A 39 -11.00 6.68 -2.10
N THR A 40 -11.28 7.74 -2.86
CA THR A 40 -11.69 9.03 -2.28
C THR A 40 -13.19 9.26 -2.45
N GLU A 41 -13.74 10.31 -1.83
CA GLU A 41 -15.13 10.74 -2.06
C GLU A 41 -15.36 11.20 -3.50
N ALA A 42 -14.31 11.69 -4.17
CA ALA A 42 -14.38 12.00 -5.60
C ALA A 42 -14.41 10.71 -6.42
N PRO A 43 -15.41 10.54 -7.30
CA PRO A 43 -15.52 9.35 -8.13
C PRO A 43 -14.26 9.24 -9.01
N ASN A 44 -13.80 8.00 -9.18
CA ASN A 44 -12.64 7.64 -9.99
C ASN A 44 -11.26 8.11 -9.48
N ILE A 45 -11.14 8.78 -8.33
CA ILE A 45 -9.81 9.10 -7.78
C ILE A 45 -9.35 8.02 -6.81
N VAL A 46 -8.12 7.54 -7.02
CA VAL A 46 -7.42 6.63 -6.10
C VAL A 46 -6.20 7.33 -5.52
N TRP A 47 -6.09 7.30 -4.20
CA TRP A 47 -4.93 7.77 -3.46
C TRP A 47 -4.01 6.60 -3.15
N LEU A 48 -2.77 6.64 -3.65
CA LEU A 48 -1.75 5.63 -3.39
C LEU A 48 -0.60 6.24 -2.57
N ARG A 49 -0.13 5.49 -1.57
CA ARG A 49 1.08 5.80 -0.83
C ARG A 49 1.99 4.59 -0.73
N LEU A 50 3.26 4.79 -1.04
CA LEU A 50 4.32 3.80 -0.94
C LEU A 50 5.41 4.34 0.00
N ILE A 51 5.72 3.59 1.05
CA ILE A 51 6.82 3.89 1.97
C ILE A 51 7.80 2.72 1.89
N THR A 52 9.05 3.03 1.59
CA THR A 52 10.15 2.05 1.59
C THR A 52 11.14 2.45 2.67
N ILE A 53 11.35 1.56 3.64
CA ILE A 53 12.37 1.70 4.67
C ILE A 53 13.54 0.81 4.28
N LYS A 54 14.72 1.40 4.06
CA LYS A 54 15.95 0.69 3.65
C LYS A 54 17.02 0.82 4.72
N TRP A 55 17.94 -0.14 4.78
CA TRP A 55 19.13 -0.10 5.63
C TRP A 55 20.25 0.85 5.12
N GLN A 56 19.93 1.76 4.19
CA GLN A 56 20.88 2.70 3.58
C GLN A 56 20.40 4.14 3.75
N TRP A 57 21.29 5.13 3.83
CA TRP A 57 20.89 6.54 3.94
C TRP A 57 20.49 7.12 2.55
N PRO A 58 19.38 7.88 2.42
CA PRO A 58 18.36 8.11 3.45
C PRO A 58 17.50 6.85 3.67
N PRO A 59 17.19 6.52 4.94
CA PRO A 59 16.60 5.24 5.33
C PRO A 59 15.12 5.13 4.98
N VAL A 60 14.48 6.24 4.62
CA VAL A 60 13.06 6.27 4.27
C VAL A 60 12.87 6.95 2.93
N ARG A 61 12.08 6.33 2.05
CA ARG A 61 11.54 6.95 0.84
C ARG A 61 10.02 6.85 0.88
N CYS A 62 9.35 7.97 0.61
CA CYS A 62 7.89 8.05 0.55
C CYS A 62 7.49 8.59 -0.82
N ILE A 63 6.60 7.87 -1.50
CA ILE A 63 5.98 8.30 -2.75
C ILE A 63 4.47 8.35 -2.51
N THR A 64 3.86 9.46 -2.92
CA THR A 64 2.41 9.64 -2.86
C THR A 64 1.95 10.06 -4.25
N CYS A 65 0.95 9.36 -4.78
CA CYS A 65 0.34 9.72 -6.05
C CYS A 65 -1.19 9.64 -5.96
N LEU A 66 -1.81 10.47 -6.78
CA LEU A 66 -3.23 10.46 -7.08
C LEU A 66 -3.34 9.99 -8.52
N THR A 67 -4.17 8.99 -8.76
CA THR A 67 -4.46 8.56 -10.13
C THR A 67 -5.97 8.56 -10.32
N ASP A 68 -6.38 9.03 -11.50
CA ASP A 68 -7.71 8.73 -11.98
C ASP A 68 -7.74 7.26 -12.38
N LYS A 69 -8.85 6.61 -12.07
CA LYS A 69 -9.16 5.26 -12.47
C LYS A 69 -9.49 5.34 -13.96
N VAL A 70 -8.54 4.96 -14.80
CA VAL A 70 -8.81 4.78 -16.23
C VAL A 70 -9.72 3.55 -16.33
N ASP A 71 -10.94 3.75 -16.82
CA ASP A 71 -11.96 2.71 -17.02
C ASP A 71 -11.45 1.57 -17.93
#